data_AF-A0A2I4DD42-F1
#
_entry.id   AF-A0A2I4DD42-F1
#
_cell.length_a   1.000
_cell.length_b   1.000
_cell.length_c   1.000
_cell.angle_alpha   90.00
_cell.angle_beta   90.00
_cell.angle_gamma   90.00
#
_symmetry.space_group_name_H-M   'P 1'
#
loop_
_entity.id
_entity.type
_entity.pdbx_description
1 polymer ?
#
loop_
_entity_poly.entity_id
_entity_poly.type
_entity_poly.pdbx_seq_one_letter_code
_entity_poly.pdbx_strand_id
1 'polypeptide(L)'
;MQAAQPQYDFFSEENHGKWRGLLVPSLEKVLNQVHPNLKSQQEALQYIEELILQLLSTLCQAQPRTVQDVEDRVQKSFPHPIDKWAIYDALGAIEKRKRRNPLALPIDKIHPLLKEVLGYKVDHQVSVYMVAVLEYISADILKLAGNYVRNIRHYDITKQDITVAMCADKVLMDMFHQDDEDISGLPLMDEEPSANEEQSYYELVRSFMADSRQYLRQLNLLIKVFREPFVSSPELFSQQDVDSIFSRIVDIQEVTV
;
A
#
# COMPACT_ATOMS: atom_id res chain seq x y z
N MET A 1 -13.66 -23.33 -20.98
CA MET A 1 -13.35 -22.07 -20.30
C MET A 1 -13.43 -22.34 -18.80
N GLN A 2 -12.30 -22.35 -18.09
CA GLN A 2 -12.32 -22.40 -16.63
C GLN A 2 -12.72 -21.01 -16.16
N ALA A 3 -13.82 -20.92 -15.40
CA ALA A 3 -14.24 -19.68 -14.76
C ALA A 3 -13.06 -19.13 -13.93
N ALA A 4 -12.79 -17.83 -14.05
CA ALA A 4 -11.84 -17.16 -13.17
C ALA A 4 -12.26 -17.45 -11.72
N GLN A 5 -11.35 -18.02 -10.94
CA GLN A 5 -11.63 -18.21 -9.51
C GLN A 5 -11.78 -16.83 -8.87
N PRO A 6 -12.83 -16.61 -8.05
CA PRO A 6 -12.98 -15.36 -7.35
C PRO A 6 -11.74 -15.10 -6.49
N GLN A 7 -11.20 -13.87 -6.57
CA GLN A 7 -10.05 -13.46 -5.78
C GLN A 7 -10.37 -13.62 -4.29
N TYR A 8 -9.44 -14.21 -3.52
CA TYR A 8 -9.63 -14.43 -2.10
C TYR A 8 -9.71 -13.08 -1.36
N ASP A 9 -10.86 -12.81 -0.76
CA ASP A 9 -11.07 -11.62 0.07
C ASP A 9 -10.66 -11.91 1.51
N PHE A 10 -9.56 -11.27 1.94
CA PHE A 10 -9.02 -11.37 3.30
C PHE A 10 -9.91 -10.68 4.35
N PHE A 11 -10.74 -9.74 3.92
CA PHE A 11 -11.53 -8.85 4.80
C PHE A 11 -13.02 -9.21 4.82
N SER A 12 -13.43 -10.25 4.08
CA SER A 12 -14.81 -10.77 4.14
C SER A 12 -15.18 -11.24 5.54
N GLU A 13 -16.46 -11.19 5.91
CA GLU A 13 -16.91 -11.60 7.26
C GLU A 13 -16.49 -13.02 7.64
N GLU A 14 -16.40 -13.93 6.67
CA GLU A 14 -15.97 -15.32 6.87
C GLU A 14 -14.46 -15.44 7.12
N ASN A 15 -13.64 -14.70 6.38
CA ASN A 15 -12.17 -14.80 6.45
C ASN A 15 -11.55 -13.87 7.49
N HIS A 16 -12.26 -12.79 7.85
CA HIS A 16 -11.82 -11.80 8.81
C HIS A 16 -11.46 -12.42 10.17
N GLY A 17 -12.16 -13.47 10.61
CA GLY A 17 -11.84 -14.21 11.84
C GLY A 17 -10.51 -14.99 11.79
N LYS A 18 -9.99 -15.30 10.60
CA LYS A 18 -8.73 -16.03 10.41
C LYS A 18 -7.52 -15.10 10.34
N TRP A 19 -7.69 -13.93 9.73
CA TRP A 19 -6.59 -13.02 9.41
C TRP A 19 -6.45 -11.84 10.36
N ARG A 20 -7.55 -11.32 10.93
CA ARG A 20 -7.48 -10.14 11.79
C ARG A 20 -6.68 -10.42 13.06
N GLY A 21 -5.67 -9.60 13.29
CA GLY A 21 -4.75 -9.70 14.42
C GLY A 21 -3.80 -10.90 14.36
N LEU A 22 -3.74 -11.63 13.23
CA LEU A 22 -2.85 -12.78 13.07
C LEU A 22 -1.38 -12.35 13.08
N LEU A 23 -1.06 -11.25 12.40
CA LEU A 23 0.29 -10.73 12.21
C LEU A 23 0.66 -9.76 13.33
N VAL A 24 -0.30 -9.06 13.93
CA VAL A 24 -0.07 -8.02 14.96
C VAL A 24 0.94 -8.43 16.06
N PRO A 25 0.83 -9.60 16.72
CA PRO A 25 1.80 -10.01 17.75
C PRO A 25 3.22 -10.22 17.21
N SER A 26 3.35 -10.54 15.93
CA SER A 26 4.63 -10.75 15.26
C SER A 26 5.21 -9.43 14.77
N LEU A 27 4.37 -8.52 14.27
CA LEU A 27 4.75 -7.15 13.93
C LEU A 27 5.31 -6.39 15.14
N GLU A 28 4.74 -6.61 16.33
CA GLU A 28 5.29 -6.05 17.57
C GLU A 28 6.70 -6.60 17.89
N LYS A 29 6.95 -7.88 17.62
CA LYS A 29 8.31 -8.46 17.73
C LYS A 29 9.26 -7.86 16.71
N VAL A 30 8.82 -7.70 15.46
CA VAL A 30 9.63 -7.08 14.39
C VAL A 30 9.97 -5.63 14.77
N LEU A 31 9.01 -4.87 15.29
CA LEU A 31 9.24 -3.51 15.80
C LEU A 31 10.32 -3.49 16.87
N ASN A 32 10.25 -4.39 17.85
CA ASN A 32 11.26 -4.47 18.90
C ASN A 32 12.65 -4.83 18.37
N GLN A 33 12.76 -5.54 17.24
CA GLN A 33 14.05 -5.84 16.60
C GLN A 33 14.64 -4.60 15.90
N VAL A 34 13.81 -3.78 15.23
CA VAL A 34 14.30 -2.61 14.49
C VAL A 34 14.43 -1.36 15.38
N HIS A 35 13.54 -1.20 16.36
CA HIS A 35 13.45 -0.05 17.25
C HIS A 35 13.08 -0.47 18.69
N PRO A 36 14.04 -0.96 19.51
CA PRO A 36 13.77 -1.49 20.85
C PRO A 36 13.16 -0.49 21.86
N ASN A 37 13.26 0.81 21.60
CA ASN A 37 12.81 1.87 22.50
C ASN A 37 11.51 2.54 22.04
N LEU A 38 10.92 2.09 20.93
CA LEU A 38 9.65 2.60 20.44
C LEU A 38 8.55 1.63 20.80
N LYS A 39 7.36 2.18 21.07
CA LYS A 39 6.12 1.40 21.13
C LYS A 39 5.27 1.73 19.92
N SER A 40 4.27 0.91 19.64
CA SER A 40 3.32 1.14 18.56
C SER A 40 1.90 1.01 19.09
N GLN A 41 1.01 1.84 18.57
CA GLN A 41 -0.41 1.71 18.82
C GLN A 41 -0.96 0.46 18.13
N GLN A 42 -1.96 -0.17 18.74
CA GLN A 42 -2.57 -1.36 18.17
C GLN A 42 -3.16 -1.12 16.77
N GLU A 43 -3.80 0.04 16.58
CA GLU A 43 -4.33 0.46 15.27
C GLU A 43 -3.23 0.60 14.20
N ALA A 44 -2.04 1.06 14.60
CA ALA A 44 -0.91 1.21 13.69
C ALA A 44 -0.41 -0.17 13.20
N LEU A 45 -0.32 -1.15 14.11
CA LEU A 45 0.05 -2.53 13.74
C LEU A 45 -1.03 -3.23 12.92
N GLN A 46 -2.31 -2.95 13.18
CA GLN A 46 -3.42 -3.45 12.36
C GLN A 46 -3.37 -2.88 10.94
N TYR A 47 -3.06 -1.59 10.80
CA TYR A 47 -2.88 -0.98 9.49
C TYR A 47 -1.71 -1.62 8.70
N ILE A 48 -0.58 -1.92 9.36
CA ILE A 48 0.51 -2.67 8.71
C ILE A 48 0.04 -4.07 8.33
N GLU A 49 -0.71 -4.75 9.18
CA GLU A 49 -1.29 -6.06 8.84
C GLU A 49 -2.15 -6.00 7.57
N GLU A 50 -3.00 -4.99 7.43
CA GLU A 50 -3.82 -4.78 6.21
C GLU A 50 -2.93 -4.65 4.96
N LEU A 51 -1.88 -3.83 5.01
CA LEU A 51 -0.93 -3.66 3.90
C LEU A 51 -0.22 -4.98 3.55
N ILE A 52 0.24 -5.73 4.56
CA ILE A 52 0.96 -6.99 4.37
C ILE A 52 0.03 -8.09 3.82
N LEU A 53 -1.26 -8.09 4.19
CA LEU A 53 -2.25 -8.99 3.61
C LEU A 53 -2.61 -8.62 2.17
N GLN A 54 -2.68 -7.32 1.84
CA GLN A 54 -2.80 -6.86 0.45
C GLN A 54 -1.60 -7.34 -0.37
N LEU A 55 -0.39 -7.21 0.15
CA LEU A 55 0.80 -7.73 -0.51
C LEU A 55 0.74 -9.25 -0.72
N LEU A 56 0.30 -10.00 0.29
CA LEU A 56 0.09 -11.44 0.17
C LEU A 56 -0.92 -11.78 -0.93
N SER A 57 -2.01 -11.01 -1.04
CA SER A 57 -2.98 -11.14 -2.15
C SER A 57 -2.28 -10.99 -3.50
N THR A 58 -1.48 -9.94 -3.68
CA THR A 58 -0.73 -9.67 -4.90
C THR A 58 0.24 -10.79 -5.27
N LEU A 59 0.90 -11.41 -4.28
CA LEU A 59 1.77 -12.56 -4.50
C LEU A 59 0.96 -13.81 -4.90
N CYS A 60 -0.18 -14.04 -4.25
CA CYS A 60 -1.04 -15.20 -4.49
C CYS A 60 -1.76 -15.17 -5.86
N GLN A 61 -2.03 -13.99 -6.41
CA GLN A 61 -2.63 -13.83 -7.75
C GLN A 61 -1.83 -14.54 -8.85
N ALA A 62 -0.50 -14.65 -8.70
CA ALA A 62 0.36 -15.35 -9.65
C ALA A 62 0.27 -16.89 -9.56
N GLN A 63 -0.53 -17.42 -8.62
CA GLN A 63 -0.66 -18.85 -8.32
C GLN A 63 0.71 -19.56 -8.20
N PRO A 64 1.61 -19.10 -7.30
CA PRO A 64 2.96 -19.62 -7.20
C PRO A 64 3.00 -21.08 -6.71
N ARG A 65 3.64 -21.97 -7.48
CA ARG A 65 3.80 -23.39 -7.11
C ARG A 65 5.21 -23.72 -6.62
N THR A 66 6.18 -22.89 -6.98
CA THR A 66 7.59 -23.05 -6.66
C THR A 66 8.16 -21.78 -6.04
N VAL A 67 9.34 -21.88 -5.42
CA VAL A 67 10.06 -20.71 -4.90
C VAL A 67 10.40 -19.74 -6.03
N GLN A 68 10.75 -20.26 -7.20
CA GLN A 68 11.05 -19.44 -8.38
C GLN A 68 9.83 -18.63 -8.83
N ASP A 69 8.62 -19.19 -8.80
CA ASP A 69 7.41 -18.45 -9.16
C ASP A 69 7.19 -17.24 -8.24
N VAL A 70 7.48 -17.40 -6.94
CA VAL A 70 7.40 -16.28 -5.98
C VAL A 70 8.50 -15.26 -6.24
N GLU A 71 9.73 -15.70 -6.49
CA GLU A 71 10.86 -14.83 -6.83
C GLU A 71 10.57 -13.98 -8.07
N ASP A 72 10.11 -14.62 -9.15
CA ASP A 72 9.73 -13.97 -10.40
C ASP A 72 8.59 -12.97 -10.19
N ARG A 73 7.61 -13.30 -9.32
CA ARG A 73 6.52 -12.39 -8.98
C ARG A 73 7.03 -11.18 -8.19
N VAL A 74 7.89 -11.38 -7.19
CA VAL A 74 8.52 -10.29 -6.43
C VAL A 74 9.31 -9.38 -7.37
N GLN A 75 10.15 -9.94 -8.24
CA GLN A 75 10.96 -9.17 -9.19
C GLN A 75 10.12 -8.32 -10.15
N LYS A 76 8.91 -8.78 -10.51
CA LYS A 76 8.00 -8.04 -11.42
C LYS A 76 7.13 -7.01 -10.73
N SER A 77 6.80 -7.18 -9.46
CA SER A 77 5.83 -6.34 -8.75
C SER A 77 6.46 -5.37 -7.76
N PHE A 78 7.67 -5.65 -7.28
CA PHE A 78 8.31 -4.85 -6.26
C PHE A 78 9.22 -3.83 -6.96
N PRO A 79 9.17 -2.54 -6.56
CA PRO A 79 10.03 -1.53 -7.15
C PRO A 79 11.51 -1.74 -6.80
N HIS A 80 12.40 -1.17 -7.61
CA HIS A 80 13.82 -1.17 -7.30
C HIS A 80 14.14 -0.14 -6.20
N PRO A 81 14.95 -0.43 -5.16
CA PRO A 81 15.73 -1.65 -4.95
C PRO A 81 15.10 -2.71 -4.04
N ILE A 82 13.86 -2.51 -3.58
CA ILE A 82 13.27 -3.37 -2.56
C ILE A 82 13.08 -4.81 -3.05
N ASP A 83 12.88 -4.99 -4.36
CA ASP A 83 12.86 -6.28 -5.07
C ASP A 83 14.06 -7.17 -4.72
N LYS A 84 15.28 -6.67 -4.93
CA LYS A 84 16.52 -7.45 -4.76
C LYS A 84 16.77 -7.81 -3.31
N TRP A 85 16.45 -6.89 -2.40
CA TRP A 85 16.71 -7.10 -0.98
C TRP A 85 15.69 -8.08 -0.39
N ALA A 86 14.42 -7.99 -0.77
CA ALA A 86 13.40 -8.95 -0.38
C ALA A 86 13.73 -10.37 -0.85
N ILE A 87 14.17 -10.53 -2.11
CA ILE A 87 14.61 -11.82 -2.66
C ILE A 87 15.82 -12.36 -1.88
N TYR A 88 16.85 -11.54 -1.68
CA TYR A 88 18.05 -11.95 -0.95
C TYR A 88 17.74 -12.41 0.48
N ASP A 89 16.90 -11.67 1.19
CA ASP A 89 16.50 -11.99 2.55
C ASP A 89 15.63 -13.27 2.62
N ALA A 90 14.72 -13.45 1.67
CA ALA A 90 13.87 -14.64 1.56
C ALA A 90 14.67 -15.90 1.19
N LEU A 91 15.64 -15.80 0.28
CA LEU A 91 16.58 -16.90 -0.02
C LEU A 91 17.39 -17.30 1.23
N GLY A 92 17.83 -16.31 2.01
CA GLY A 92 18.51 -16.55 3.29
C GLY A 92 17.66 -17.34 4.31
N ALA A 93 16.33 -17.19 4.26
CA ALA A 93 15.41 -17.90 5.14
C ALA A 93 15.28 -19.40 4.81
N ILE A 94 15.33 -19.76 3.52
CA ILE A 94 15.18 -21.16 3.07
C ILE A 94 16.49 -21.94 3.07
N GLU A 95 17.65 -21.28 2.93
CA GLU A 95 18.97 -21.94 2.86
C GLU A 95 19.46 -22.53 4.20
N LYS A 96 18.68 -22.45 5.29
CA LYS A 96 19.07 -22.90 6.65
C LYS A 96 20.42 -22.36 7.15
N ARG A 97 20.97 -21.32 6.52
CA ARG A 97 22.04 -20.54 7.12
C ARG A 97 21.47 -19.97 8.42
N LYS A 98 22.25 -19.98 9.50
CA LYS A 98 21.85 -19.41 10.79
C LYS A 98 21.51 -17.94 10.59
N ARG A 99 20.23 -17.66 10.28
CA ARG A 99 19.69 -16.33 10.24
C ARG A 99 19.89 -15.73 11.62
N ARG A 100 20.41 -14.50 11.72
CA ARG A 100 20.68 -13.88 13.04
C ARG A 100 19.40 -13.84 13.88
N ASN A 101 18.26 -13.63 13.23
CA ASN A 101 16.93 -13.68 13.82
C ASN A 101 16.06 -14.71 13.06
N PRO A 102 15.40 -15.65 13.76
CA PRO A 102 14.34 -16.46 13.17
C PRO A 102 13.20 -15.56 12.67
N LEU A 103 12.45 -16.07 11.69
CA LEU A 103 11.20 -15.44 11.24
C LEU A 103 10.27 -15.23 12.44
N ALA A 104 9.82 -14.00 12.63
CA ALA A 104 8.87 -13.60 13.66
C ALA A 104 7.43 -13.94 13.28
N LEU A 105 7.07 -13.84 11.99
CA LEU A 105 5.73 -14.12 11.48
C LEU A 105 5.33 -15.59 11.67
N PRO A 106 4.04 -15.89 11.92
CA PRO A 106 3.61 -17.22 12.34
C PRO A 106 3.42 -18.16 11.14
N ILE A 107 4.53 -18.70 10.61
CA ILE A 107 4.54 -19.61 9.45
C ILE A 107 3.58 -20.80 9.64
N ASP A 108 3.55 -21.37 10.85
CA ASP A 108 2.69 -22.53 11.17
C ASP A 108 1.19 -22.22 11.05
N LYS A 109 0.80 -20.94 11.18
CA LYS A 109 -0.58 -20.49 11.00
C LYS A 109 -0.84 -20.02 9.56
N ILE A 110 0.13 -19.37 8.93
CA ILE A 110 0.00 -18.86 7.57
C ILE A 110 0.00 -20.01 6.55
N HIS A 111 0.85 -21.03 6.73
CA HIS A 111 0.99 -22.14 5.76
C HIS A 111 -0.34 -22.89 5.50
N PRO A 112 -1.12 -23.29 6.52
CA PRO A 112 -2.46 -23.86 6.29
C PRO A 112 -3.41 -22.89 5.57
N LEU A 113 -3.37 -21.60 5.90
CA LEU A 113 -4.25 -20.59 5.27
C LEU A 113 -3.89 -20.35 3.81
N LEU A 114 -2.61 -20.42 3.42
CA LEU A 114 -2.19 -20.31 2.01
C LEU A 114 -2.84 -21.37 1.12
N LYS A 115 -3.11 -22.57 1.67
CA LYS A 115 -3.84 -23.61 0.95
C LYS A 115 -5.29 -23.20 0.66
N GLU A 116 -5.92 -22.48 1.58
CA GLU A 116 -7.29 -21.95 1.40
C GLU A 116 -7.30 -20.80 0.40
N VAL A 117 -6.32 -19.89 0.48
CA VAL A 117 -6.18 -18.74 -0.42
C VAL A 117 -5.93 -19.18 -1.86
N LEU A 118 -5.05 -20.17 -2.07
CA LEU A 118 -4.63 -20.61 -3.40
C LEU A 118 -5.47 -21.78 -3.95
N GLY A 119 -6.25 -22.46 -3.12
CA GLY A 119 -7.07 -23.60 -3.52
C GLY A 119 -6.29 -24.88 -3.84
N TYR A 120 -4.98 -24.92 -3.59
CA TYR A 120 -4.14 -26.11 -3.78
C TYR A 120 -3.09 -26.26 -2.67
N LYS A 121 -2.49 -27.46 -2.59
CA LYS A 121 -1.43 -27.75 -1.62
C LYS A 121 -0.15 -27.00 -1.98
N VAL A 122 0.28 -26.09 -1.12
CA VAL A 122 1.53 -25.34 -1.23
C VAL A 122 2.65 -26.12 -0.54
N ASP A 123 3.85 -26.13 -1.11
CA ASP A 123 5.02 -26.70 -0.46
C ASP A 123 5.46 -25.83 0.75
N HIS A 124 5.95 -26.46 1.81
CA HIS A 124 6.36 -25.75 3.02
C HIS A 124 7.47 -24.73 2.74
N GLN A 125 8.42 -25.06 1.87
CA GLN A 125 9.52 -24.16 1.52
C GLN A 125 9.03 -22.90 0.78
N VAL A 126 8.02 -23.04 -0.09
CA VAL A 126 7.37 -21.91 -0.76
C VAL A 126 6.69 -21.00 0.26
N SER A 127 6.01 -21.58 1.26
CA SER A 127 5.38 -20.80 2.33
C SER A 127 6.40 -20.06 3.20
N VAL A 128 7.52 -20.70 3.55
CA VAL A 128 8.62 -20.05 4.27
C VAL A 128 9.17 -18.86 3.46
N TYR A 129 9.36 -19.05 2.16
CA TYR A 129 9.85 -18.00 1.27
C TYR A 129 8.89 -16.80 1.20
N MET A 130 7.59 -17.05 0.97
CA MET A 130 6.56 -16.00 0.96
C MET A 130 6.52 -15.25 2.30
N VAL A 131 6.48 -15.96 3.42
CA VAL A 131 6.45 -15.33 4.75
C VAL A 131 7.71 -14.50 5.01
N ALA A 132 8.87 -14.93 4.50
CA ALA A 132 10.09 -14.15 4.60
C ALA A 132 10.02 -12.83 3.82
N VAL A 133 9.45 -12.85 2.61
CA VAL A 133 9.17 -11.62 1.84
C VAL A 133 8.24 -10.69 2.62
N LEU A 134 7.14 -11.21 3.18
CA LEU A 134 6.19 -10.41 3.97
C LEU A 134 6.86 -9.79 5.21
N GLU A 135 7.68 -10.55 5.92
CA GLU A 135 8.40 -10.07 7.10
C GLU A 135 9.43 -9.00 6.76
N TYR A 136 10.14 -9.14 5.64
CA TYR A 136 11.08 -8.14 5.16
C TYR A 136 10.38 -6.79 4.94
N ILE A 137 9.25 -6.78 4.23
CA ILE A 137 8.48 -5.56 3.97
C ILE A 137 7.87 -5.00 5.26
N SER A 138 7.41 -5.86 6.15
CA SER A 138 6.95 -5.45 7.49
C SER A 138 8.04 -4.71 8.26
N ALA A 139 9.27 -5.25 8.24
CA ALA A 139 10.42 -4.65 8.91
C ALA A 139 10.82 -3.33 8.25
N ASP A 140 10.73 -3.21 6.93
CA ASP A 140 11.07 -1.99 6.20
C ASP A 140 10.10 -0.85 6.50
N ILE A 141 8.79 -1.11 6.49
CA ILE A 141 7.75 -0.16 6.91
C ILE A 141 7.98 0.30 8.35
N LEU A 142 8.19 -0.65 9.28
CA LEU A 142 8.41 -0.32 10.70
C LEU A 142 9.71 0.47 10.92
N LYS A 143 10.76 0.17 10.16
CA LYS A 143 12.03 0.89 10.22
C LYS A 143 11.90 2.31 9.68
N LEU A 144 11.17 2.49 8.59
CA LEU A 144 10.88 3.81 8.03
C LEU A 144 10.06 4.65 9.01
N ALA A 145 8.93 4.13 9.48
CA ALA A 145 8.04 4.82 10.42
C ALA A 145 8.74 5.11 11.75
N GLY A 146 9.52 4.17 12.29
CA GLY A 146 10.25 4.38 13.53
C GLY A 146 11.37 5.42 13.42
N ASN A 147 12.04 5.51 12.26
CA ASN A 147 12.97 6.60 11.99
C ASN A 147 12.27 7.96 11.92
N TYR A 148 11.12 8.02 11.24
CA TYR A 148 10.28 9.22 11.18
C TYR A 148 9.86 9.69 12.58
N VAL A 149 9.29 8.79 13.39
CA VAL A 149 8.84 9.07 14.77
C VAL A 149 10.00 9.54 15.67
N ARG A 150 11.18 8.94 15.54
CA ARG A 150 12.39 9.39 16.28
C ARG A 150 12.83 10.79 15.86
N ASN A 151 12.75 11.12 14.57
CA ASN A 151 13.15 12.43 14.07
C ASN A 151 12.25 13.54 14.62
N ILE A 152 10.95 13.28 14.79
CA ILE A 152 10.00 14.21 15.43
C ILE A 152 10.00 14.12 16.97
N ARG A 153 10.90 13.31 17.56
CA ARG A 153 11.07 13.11 19.01
C ARG A 153 9.83 12.55 19.72
N HIS A 154 9.04 11.75 19.01
CA HIS A 154 7.97 10.93 19.58
C HIS A 154 8.51 9.55 19.96
N TYR A 155 7.77 8.82 20.80
CA TYR A 155 8.15 7.49 21.30
C TYR A 155 7.12 6.39 21.00
N ASP A 156 5.93 6.79 20.53
CA ASP A 156 4.84 5.91 20.15
C ASP A 156 4.57 6.08 18.65
N ILE A 157 4.56 4.98 17.91
CA ILE A 157 4.21 4.94 16.48
C ILE A 157 2.69 4.89 16.36
N THR A 158 2.11 5.86 15.65
CA THR A 158 0.69 5.92 15.32
C THR A 158 0.44 5.50 13.87
N LYS A 159 -0.83 5.23 13.52
CA LYS A 159 -1.22 4.96 12.13
C LYS A 159 -0.86 6.12 11.21
N GLN A 160 -1.08 7.35 11.67
CA GLN A 160 -0.76 8.57 10.91
C GLN A 160 0.75 8.68 10.63
N ASP A 161 1.60 8.32 11.59
CA ASP A 161 3.05 8.34 11.39
C ASP A 161 3.49 7.39 10.28
N ILE A 162 2.88 6.20 10.21
CA ILE A 162 3.16 5.22 9.15
C ILE A 162 2.71 5.77 7.80
N THR A 163 1.49 6.30 7.70
CA THR A 163 0.97 6.88 6.45
C THR A 163 1.88 8.00 5.95
N VAL A 164 2.23 8.96 6.82
CA VAL A 164 3.09 10.09 6.45
C VAL A 164 4.48 9.61 6.03
N ALA A 165 5.07 8.67 6.77
CA ALA A 165 6.38 8.14 6.46
C ALA A 165 6.38 7.41 5.10
N MET A 166 5.37 6.58 4.83
CA MET A 166 5.23 5.88 3.55
C MET A 166 4.97 6.85 2.38
N CYS A 167 4.15 7.88 2.54
CA CYS A 167 3.95 8.89 1.49
C CYS A 167 5.24 9.63 1.11
N ALA A 168 6.19 9.74 2.03
CA ALA A 168 7.49 10.35 1.76
C ALA A 168 8.50 9.36 1.11
N ASP A 169 8.24 8.06 1.16
CA ASP A 169 9.07 7.02 0.59
C ASP A 169 8.52 6.55 -0.75
N LYS A 170 9.19 6.92 -1.84
CA LYS A 170 8.75 6.58 -3.19
C LYS A 170 8.67 5.08 -3.43
N VAL A 171 9.55 4.29 -2.84
CA VAL A 171 9.63 2.84 -3.11
C VAL A 171 8.42 2.14 -2.50
N LEU A 172 8.08 2.43 -1.25
CA LEU A 172 6.89 1.87 -0.62
C LEU A 172 5.60 2.49 -1.18
N MET A 173 5.61 3.78 -1.53
CA MET A 173 4.47 4.41 -2.19
C MET A 173 4.15 3.71 -3.52
N ASP A 174 5.15 3.56 -4.40
CA ASP A 174 5.01 2.87 -5.67
C ASP A 174 4.65 1.39 -5.48
N MET A 175 5.01 0.77 -4.36
CA MET A 175 4.69 -0.64 -4.09
C MET A 175 3.21 -0.85 -3.72
N PHE A 176 2.60 0.06 -2.96
CA PHE A 176 1.24 -0.10 -2.43
C PHE A 176 0.16 0.69 -3.20
N HIS A 177 0.55 1.58 -4.12
CA HIS A 177 -0.36 2.43 -4.90
C HIS A 177 -0.24 2.27 -6.42
N GLN A 178 0.19 1.08 -6.88
CA GLN A 178 0.28 0.75 -8.32
C GLN A 178 -1.07 0.87 -9.07
N ASP A 179 -2.21 0.67 -8.38
CA ASP A 179 -3.53 0.63 -9.01
C ASP A 179 -4.09 2.04 -9.38
N ASP A 180 -3.48 3.13 -8.92
CA ASP A 180 -3.92 4.49 -9.27
C ASP A 180 -3.40 4.96 -10.65
N GLU A 181 -2.36 4.32 -11.20
CA GLU A 181 -1.76 4.70 -12.51
C GLU A 181 -2.17 3.78 -13.69
N ASP A 182 -2.67 2.56 -13.41
CA ASP A 182 -2.98 1.52 -14.42
C ASP A 182 -4.40 1.59 -15.03
N ILE A 183 -5.13 2.69 -14.84
CA ILE A 183 -6.35 3.02 -15.63
C ILE A 183 -6.03 3.33 -17.12
N SER A 184 -4.74 3.37 -17.48
CA SER A 184 -4.26 3.79 -18.80
C SER A 184 -4.09 2.65 -19.82
N GLY A 185 -4.44 1.39 -19.46
CA GLY A 185 -4.04 0.20 -20.23
C GLY A 185 -5.14 -0.82 -20.50
N LEU A 186 -6.35 -0.42 -20.92
CA LEU A 186 -7.36 -1.39 -21.34
C LEU A 186 -7.05 -1.95 -22.75
N PRO A 187 -6.87 -3.29 -22.92
CA PRO A 187 -6.91 -3.91 -24.23
C PRO A 187 -8.35 -3.93 -24.72
N LEU A 188 -8.59 -3.34 -25.89
CA LEU A 188 -9.84 -3.47 -26.63
C LEU A 188 -10.10 -4.95 -26.94
N MET A 189 -11.07 -5.57 -26.26
CA MET A 189 -11.70 -6.80 -26.71
C MET A 189 -13.22 -6.59 -26.70
N ASP A 190 -13.81 -6.65 -27.89
CA ASP A 190 -15.25 -6.59 -28.16
C ASP A 190 -15.97 -7.76 -27.46
N GLU A 191 -16.65 -7.53 -26.34
CA GLU A 191 -17.81 -8.32 -25.91
C GLU A 191 -18.91 -7.38 -25.37
N GLU A 192 -20.17 -7.67 -25.69
CA GLU A 192 -21.31 -6.80 -25.37
C GLU A 192 -21.51 -6.58 -23.86
N PRO A 193 -21.94 -5.38 -23.41
CA PRO A 193 -21.96 -5.05 -22.00
C PRO A 193 -23.09 -5.79 -21.28
N SER A 194 -22.72 -6.57 -20.27
CA SER A 194 -23.66 -7.13 -19.29
C SER A 194 -24.05 -6.08 -18.25
N ALA A 195 -25.23 -6.19 -17.64
CA ALA A 195 -25.79 -5.22 -16.67
C ALA A 195 -24.89 -4.87 -15.45
N ASN A 196 -23.84 -5.65 -15.18
CA ASN A 196 -22.82 -5.34 -14.17
C ASN A 196 -21.86 -4.21 -14.61
N GLU A 197 -21.62 -4.04 -15.91
CA GLU A 197 -20.74 -2.98 -16.43
C GLU A 197 -21.42 -1.60 -16.38
N GLU A 198 -22.74 -1.54 -16.50
CA GLU A 198 -23.49 -0.28 -16.31
C GLU A 198 -23.43 0.22 -14.87
N GLN A 199 -23.46 -0.69 -13.88
CA GLN A 199 -23.26 -0.34 -12.47
C GLN A 199 -21.82 0.09 -12.20
N SER A 200 -20.83 -0.59 -12.79
CA SER A 200 -19.41 -0.21 -12.68
C SER A 200 -19.13 1.15 -13.32
N TYR A 201 -19.70 1.45 -14.48
CA TYR A 201 -19.57 2.76 -15.13
C TYR A 201 -20.26 3.85 -14.29
N TYR A 202 -21.44 3.55 -13.74
CA TYR A 202 -22.13 4.50 -12.87
C TYR A 202 -21.34 4.81 -11.59
N GLU A 203 -20.71 3.80 -10.98
CA GLU A 203 -19.82 4.00 -9.83
C GLU A 203 -18.56 4.79 -10.20
N LEU A 204 -17.96 4.49 -11.35
CA LEU A 204 -16.80 5.24 -11.86
C LEU A 204 -17.16 6.71 -12.11
N VAL A 205 -18.25 6.98 -12.83
CA VAL A 205 -18.75 8.35 -13.05
C VAL A 205 -19.07 9.03 -11.73
N ARG A 206 -19.66 8.32 -10.77
CA ARG A 206 -19.97 8.87 -9.45
C ARG A 206 -18.71 9.23 -8.67
N SER A 207 -17.67 8.40 -8.72
CA SER A 207 -16.36 8.66 -8.11
C SER A 207 -15.67 9.86 -8.78
N PHE A 208 -15.59 9.88 -10.11
CA PHE A 208 -15.01 10.98 -10.87
C PHE A 208 -15.73 12.31 -10.63
N MET A 209 -17.05 12.28 -10.53
CA MET A 209 -17.85 13.45 -10.17
C MET A 209 -17.61 13.90 -8.72
N ALA A 210 -17.32 12.98 -7.79
CA ALA A 210 -16.95 13.31 -6.42
C ALA A 210 -15.56 13.94 -6.36
N ASP A 211 -14.59 13.38 -7.08
CA ASP A 211 -13.22 13.88 -7.16
C ASP A 211 -13.17 15.26 -7.82
N SER A 212 -13.93 15.45 -8.90
CA SER A 212 -14.06 16.76 -9.58
C SER A 212 -14.64 17.82 -8.62
N ARG A 213 -15.66 17.47 -7.83
CA ARG A 213 -16.21 18.37 -6.81
C ARG A 213 -15.21 18.67 -5.69
N GLN A 214 -14.44 17.67 -5.26
CA GLN A 214 -13.41 17.84 -4.25
C GLN A 214 -12.26 18.73 -4.75
N TYR A 215 -11.80 18.51 -5.98
CA TYR A 215 -10.80 19.32 -6.67
C TYR A 215 -11.25 20.78 -6.78
N LEU A 216 -12.48 21.02 -7.24
CA LEU A 216 -13.05 22.36 -7.31
C LEU A 216 -13.13 23.02 -5.91
N ARG A 217 -13.50 22.26 -4.87
CA ARG A 217 -13.51 22.77 -3.49
C ARG A 217 -12.11 23.15 -3.01
N GLN A 218 -11.10 22.34 -3.32
CA GLN A 218 -9.71 22.63 -2.96
C GLN A 218 -9.16 23.85 -3.70
N LEU A 219 -9.43 23.98 -5.01
CA LEU A 219 -9.09 25.18 -5.79
C LEU A 219 -9.72 26.44 -5.19
N ASN A 220 -11.02 26.40 -4.87
CA ASN A 220 -11.71 27.51 -4.23
C ASN A 220 -11.11 27.88 -2.87
N LEU A 221 -10.68 26.87 -2.10
CA LEU A 221 -10.04 27.09 -0.81
C LEU A 221 -8.65 27.71 -0.96
N LEU A 222 -7.88 27.28 -1.96
CA LEU A 222 -6.56 27.84 -2.25
C LEU A 222 -6.68 29.32 -2.62
N ILE A 223 -7.68 29.68 -3.43
CA ILE A 223 -7.95 31.07 -3.80
C ILE A 223 -8.38 31.90 -2.58
N LYS A 224 -9.29 31.40 -1.76
CA LYS A 224 -9.76 32.12 -0.56
C LYS A 224 -8.69 32.28 0.51
N VAL A 225 -7.91 31.23 0.77
CA VAL A 225 -6.97 31.21 1.90
C VAL A 225 -5.63 31.85 1.54
N PHE A 226 -5.21 31.76 0.27
CA PHE A 226 -3.90 32.26 -0.16
C PHE A 226 -4.01 33.48 -1.09
N ARG A 227 -4.82 33.42 -2.15
CA ARG A 227 -4.89 34.53 -3.10
C ARG A 227 -5.52 35.79 -2.49
N GLU A 228 -6.65 35.68 -1.81
CA GLU A 228 -7.35 36.85 -1.23
C GLU A 228 -6.48 37.64 -0.22
N PRO A 229 -5.73 37.02 0.71
CA PRO A 229 -4.81 37.75 1.58
C PRO A 229 -3.64 38.43 0.86
N PHE A 230 -3.14 37.83 -0.23
CA PHE A 230 -2.06 38.41 -1.03
C PHE A 230 -2.54 39.65 -1.80
N VAL A 231 -3.76 39.59 -2.37
CA VAL A 231 -4.41 40.75 -3.00
C VAL A 231 -4.71 41.86 -1.98
N SER A 232 -5.08 41.47 -0.76
CA SER A 232 -5.42 42.41 0.33
C SER A 232 -4.20 43.08 0.96
N SER A 233 -2.97 42.67 0.59
CA SER A 233 -1.72 43.19 1.15
C SER A 233 -0.81 43.80 0.05
N PRO A 234 -1.23 44.90 -0.61
CA PRO A 234 -0.52 45.49 -1.74
C PRO A 234 0.85 46.10 -1.38
N GLU A 235 1.14 46.28 -0.09
CA GLU A 235 2.45 46.72 0.40
C GLU A 235 3.52 45.61 0.35
N LEU A 236 3.09 44.34 0.30
CA LEU A 236 3.98 43.16 0.32
C LEU A 236 4.06 42.47 -1.05
N PHE A 237 2.98 42.51 -1.84
CA PHE A 237 2.89 41.85 -3.14
C PHE A 237 2.28 42.80 -4.17
N SER A 238 2.94 42.96 -5.31
CA SER A 238 2.35 43.70 -6.44
C SER A 238 1.30 42.85 -7.15
N GLN A 239 0.39 43.47 -7.92
CA GLN A 239 -0.58 42.70 -8.71
C GLN A 239 0.09 41.75 -9.71
N GLN A 240 1.23 42.14 -10.28
CA GLN A 240 2.00 41.25 -11.17
C GLN A 240 2.52 40.01 -10.44
N ASP A 241 2.94 40.14 -9.17
CA ASP A 241 3.42 39.00 -8.38
C ASP A 241 2.27 38.04 -8.09
N VAL A 242 1.10 38.57 -7.69
CA VAL A 242 -0.09 37.76 -7.44
C VAL A 242 -0.55 37.03 -8.71
N ASP A 243 -0.58 37.72 -9.84
CA ASP A 243 -0.99 37.11 -11.11
C ASP A 243 0.04 36.09 -11.59
N SER A 244 1.34 36.31 -11.38
CA SER A 244 2.37 35.32 -11.71
C SER A 244 2.22 34.00 -10.95
N ILE A 245 1.71 34.06 -9.72
CA ILE A 245 1.54 32.89 -8.83
C ILE A 245 0.20 32.21 -9.06
N PHE A 246 -0.89 32.99 -9.20
CA PHE A 246 -2.26 32.45 -9.15
C PHE A 246 -3.01 32.46 -10.49
N SER A 247 -2.52 33.11 -11.55
CA SER A 247 -3.21 33.19 -12.86
C SER A 247 -3.72 31.84 -13.35
N ARG A 248 -2.83 30.84 -13.44
CA ARG A 248 -3.19 29.50 -13.92
C ARG A 248 -4.25 28.82 -13.05
N ILE A 249 -4.24 29.08 -11.76
CA ILE A 249 -5.21 28.50 -10.82
C ILE A 249 -6.57 29.16 -11.01
N VAL A 250 -6.61 30.47 -11.24
CA VAL A 250 -7.83 31.22 -11.54
C VAL A 250 -8.39 30.80 -12.90
N ASP A 251 -7.55 30.66 -13.93
CA ASP A 251 -7.97 30.21 -15.26
C ASP A 251 -8.63 28.82 -15.20
N ILE A 252 -8.03 27.89 -14.43
CA ILE A 252 -8.59 26.56 -14.23
C ILE A 252 -9.90 26.63 -13.44
N GLN A 253 -9.99 27.45 -12.40
CA GLN A 253 -11.22 27.64 -11.64
C GLN A 253 -12.35 28.18 -12.54
N GLU A 254 -12.07 29.16 -13.39
CA GLU A 254 -13.06 29.80 -14.27
C GLU A 254 -13.63 28.81 -15.30
N VAL A 255 -12.80 27.91 -15.83
CA VAL A 255 -13.22 26.90 -16.82
C VAL A 255 -13.89 25.67 -16.17
N THR A 256 -13.71 25.47 -14.86
CA THR A 256 -14.28 24.32 -14.12
C THR A 256 -15.66 24.61 -13.50
N VAL A 257 -16.11 25.87 -13.49
CA VAL A 257 -17.41 26.31 -12.92
C VAL A 257 -18.58 26.08 -13.87
#